data_AF-A0A090TR26-F1
#
_entry.id   AF-A0A090TR26-F1
#
_cell.length_a   1.000
_cell.length_b   1.000
_cell.length_c   1.000
_cell.angle_alpha   90.00
_cell.angle_beta   90.00
_cell.angle_gamma   90.00
#
_symmetry.space_group_name_H-M   'P 1'
#
loop_
_entity.id
_entity.type
_entity.pdbx_description
1 polymer ?
#
loop_
_entity_poly.entity_id
_entity_poly.type
_entity_poly.pdbx_seq_one_letter_code
_entity_poly.pdbx_strand_id
1 'polypeptide(L)'
;MESRSFNNGSDSGCASQADNVVDGEAPSPSTGCVGSVKLPNKFSGKFKLVDNPQMLAKAIGEPLSGGLCQGAVYQSTEEVTIYRAWNSTNPSSQFGSWWALAKPEGKTADYRKRL
;
A
#
# COMPACT_ATOMS: atom_id res chain seq x y z
N MET A 1 -0.49 17.72 -11.21
CA MET A 1 -1.05 16.37 -11.47
C MET A 1 -0.21 15.79 -12.58
N GLU A 2 0.55 14.74 -12.31
CA GLU A 2 1.34 14.07 -13.35
C GLU A 2 0.97 12.59 -13.37
N SER A 3 0.57 12.12 -14.55
CA SER A 3 0.42 10.71 -14.88
C SER A 3 1.76 10.24 -15.41
N ARG A 4 2.35 9.19 -14.84
CA ARG A 4 3.54 8.54 -15.41
C ARG A 4 3.13 7.22 -16.06
N SER A 5 3.29 7.14 -17.38
CA SER A 5 3.34 5.87 -18.11
C SER A 5 4.71 5.22 -17.87
N PHE A 6 4.73 3.93 -17.59
CA PHE A 6 5.97 3.17 -17.45
C PHE A 6 6.53 2.84 -18.85
N ASN A 7 7.68 3.43 -19.20
CA ASN A 7 8.50 3.01 -20.34
C ASN A 7 9.64 2.12 -19.81
N ASN A 8 9.92 1.02 -20.52
CA ASN A 8 11.00 0.07 -20.25
C ASN A 8 12.37 0.74 -20.40
N GLY A 9 12.84 1.39 -19.33
CA GLY A 9 14.22 1.76 -19.12
C GLY A 9 14.66 1.16 -17.78
N SER A 10 15.82 0.51 -17.77
CA SER A 10 16.44 -0.08 -16.58
C SER A 10 16.77 1.01 -15.54
N ASP A 11 15.77 1.43 -14.77
CA ASP A 11 15.96 2.19 -13.54
C ASP A 11 15.61 1.29 -12.37
N SER A 12 16.62 1.06 -11.53
CA SER A 12 16.53 0.42 -10.22
C SER A 12 15.53 1.19 -9.33
N GLY A 13 14.25 0.83 -9.46
CA GLY A 13 13.10 1.47 -8.81
C GLY A 13 12.27 0.53 -7.96
N CYS A 14 12.87 -0.54 -7.44
CA CYS A 14 12.36 -1.25 -6.27
C CYS A 14 13.46 -1.19 -5.22
N ALA A 15 13.11 -0.82 -3.99
CA ALA A 15 14.05 -0.65 -2.89
C ALA A 15 14.90 -1.91 -2.71
N SER A 16 16.14 -1.88 -3.18
CA SER A 16 17.15 -2.89 -2.87
C SER A 16 17.60 -2.69 -1.42
N GLN A 17 16.80 -3.13 -0.48
CA GLN A 17 17.29 -3.40 0.87
C GLN A 17 17.90 -4.80 0.82
N ALA A 18 19.21 -4.88 1.05
CA ALA A 18 19.91 -6.14 1.18
C ALA A 18 19.18 -7.03 2.19
N ASP A 19 18.76 -8.20 1.72
CA ASP A 19 18.01 -9.19 2.49
C ASP A 19 18.89 -9.74 3.60
N ASN A 20 18.64 -9.30 4.84
CA ASN A 20 18.80 -10.23 5.95
C ASN A 20 17.55 -11.11 5.91
N VAL A 21 17.69 -12.27 5.28
CA VAL A 21 16.64 -13.31 5.23
C VAL A 21 16.42 -13.79 6.66
N VAL A 22 15.42 -13.21 7.31
CA VAL A 22 14.82 -13.80 8.50
C VAL A 22 13.60 -14.56 8.00
N ASP A 23 13.68 -15.89 8.03
CA ASP A 23 12.52 -16.76 7.92
C ASP A 23 11.61 -16.46 9.13
N GLY A 24 10.68 -15.53 8.93
CA GLY A 24 9.79 -15.03 9.96
C GLY A 24 8.34 -15.34 9.63
N GLU A 25 7.62 -15.88 10.60
CA GLU A 25 6.17 -16.03 10.61
C GLU A 25 5.50 -14.68 10.28
N ALA A 26 4.39 -14.70 9.54
CA ALA A 26 3.61 -13.49 9.27
C ALA A 26 3.17 -12.83 10.60
N PRO A 27 3.27 -11.49 10.73
CA PRO A 27 2.77 -10.82 11.92
C PRO A 27 1.28 -11.10 12.09
N SER A 28 0.90 -11.58 13.28
CA SER A 28 -0.49 -11.85 13.60
C SER A 28 -1.26 -10.53 13.74
N PRO A 29 -2.49 -10.44 13.17
CA PRO A 29 -3.30 -9.23 13.31
C PRO A 29 -3.62 -8.98 14.78
N SER A 30 -3.62 -7.71 15.20
CA SER A 30 -4.04 -7.36 16.55
C SER A 30 -5.54 -7.63 16.74
N THR A 31 -5.94 -8.01 17.95
CA THR A 31 -7.36 -8.29 18.26
C THR A 31 -8.16 -6.98 18.21
N GLY A 32 -9.16 -6.89 17.33
CA GLY A 32 -10.04 -5.72 17.23
C GLY A 32 -9.82 -4.82 16.01
N CYS A 33 -9.07 -5.25 15.01
CA CYS A 33 -8.94 -4.48 13.77
C CYS A 33 -10.30 -4.32 13.06
N VAL A 34 -10.70 -3.06 12.81
CA VAL A 34 -11.91 -2.73 12.06
C VAL A 34 -11.60 -2.75 10.56
N GLY A 35 -12.54 -3.26 9.76
CA GLY A 35 -12.43 -3.32 8.29
C GLY A 35 -11.97 -4.67 7.76
N SER A 36 -11.78 -4.75 6.44
CA SER A 36 -11.38 -5.97 5.73
C SER A 36 -10.20 -5.70 4.80
N VAL A 37 -9.27 -6.64 4.75
CA VAL A 37 -8.11 -6.64 3.85
C VAL A 37 -8.41 -7.33 2.50
N LYS A 38 -9.65 -7.82 2.31
CA LYS A 38 -10.08 -8.43 1.06
C LYS A 38 -10.29 -7.36 -0.01
N LEU A 39 -9.65 -7.53 -1.17
CA LEU A 39 -9.85 -6.62 -2.28
C LEU A 39 -11.30 -6.64 -2.79
N PRO A 40 -11.88 -5.47 -3.13
CA PRO A 40 -13.17 -5.39 -3.79
C PRO A 40 -13.20 -6.15 -5.13
N ASN A 41 -14.35 -6.72 -5.49
CA ASN A 41 -14.51 -7.57 -6.69
C ASN A 41 -14.07 -6.91 -8.00
N LYS A 42 -14.13 -5.58 -8.12
CA LYS A 42 -13.65 -4.85 -9.31
C LYS A 42 -12.15 -5.01 -9.59
N PHE A 43 -11.40 -5.49 -8.61
CA PHE A 43 -9.97 -5.80 -8.73
C PHE A 43 -9.71 -7.31 -8.82
N SER A 44 -10.75 -8.14 -8.79
CA SER A 44 -10.63 -9.58 -9.01
C SER A 44 -10.07 -9.84 -10.41
N GLY A 45 -8.98 -10.60 -10.48
CA GLY A 45 -8.27 -10.90 -11.74
C GLY A 45 -7.10 -9.96 -12.05
N LYS A 46 -7.01 -8.80 -11.41
CA LYS A 46 -5.86 -7.87 -11.54
C LYS A 46 -4.79 -8.09 -10.47
N PHE A 47 -5.17 -8.75 -9.39
CA PHE A 47 -4.31 -9.01 -8.24
C PHE A 47 -4.46 -10.45 -7.77
N LYS A 48 -3.34 -11.05 -7.38
CA LYS A 48 -3.27 -12.34 -6.70
C LYS A 48 -2.79 -12.13 -5.28
N LEU A 49 -3.43 -12.80 -4.33
CA LEU A 49 -2.94 -12.86 -2.95
C LEU A 49 -1.63 -13.65 -2.94
N VAL A 50 -0.61 -13.11 -2.29
CA VAL A 50 0.71 -13.74 -2.17
C VAL A 50 1.07 -13.84 -0.70
N ASP A 51 1.60 -14.99 -0.31
CA ASP A 51 2.19 -15.17 1.01
C ASP A 51 3.60 -14.57 1.01
N ASN A 52 3.74 -13.41 1.66
CA ASN A 52 5.02 -12.72 1.81
C ASN A 52 5.06 -12.05 3.20
N PRO A 53 5.47 -12.80 4.24
CA PRO A 53 5.45 -12.33 5.62
C PRO A 53 6.39 -11.15 5.85
N GLN A 54 7.52 -11.09 5.13
CA GLN A 54 8.48 -10.00 5.24
C GLN A 54 7.90 -8.66 4.73
N MET A 55 7.20 -8.67 3.61
CA MET A 55 6.52 -7.48 3.09
C MET A 55 5.35 -7.06 3.99
N LEU A 56 4.60 -8.03 4.53
CA LEU A 56 3.53 -7.76 5.48
C LEU A 56 4.08 -7.13 6.77
N ALA A 57 5.19 -7.62 7.30
CA ALA A 57 5.82 -7.08 8.51
C ALA A 57 6.29 -5.64 8.37
N LYS A 58 6.65 -5.19 7.16
CA LYS A 58 6.97 -3.77 6.91
C LYS A 58 5.75 -2.85 6.95
N ALA A 59 4.54 -3.38 6.79
CA ALA A 59 3.31 -2.62 6.74
C ALA A 59 2.56 -2.62 8.08
N ILE A 60 2.64 -3.72 8.84
CA ILE A 60 2.05 -3.82 10.17
C ILE A 60 2.85 -2.98 11.17
N GLY A 61 2.17 -2.29 12.07
CA GLY A 61 2.84 -1.52 13.13
C GLY A 61 1.93 -1.22 14.31
N GLU A 62 2.55 -0.72 15.37
CA GLU A 62 1.83 -0.39 16.61
C GLU A 62 0.82 0.75 16.39
N PRO A 63 -0.26 0.81 17.19
CA PRO A 63 -1.18 1.94 17.18
C PRO A 63 -0.43 3.27 17.27
N LEU A 64 -0.86 4.25 16.46
CA LEU A 64 -0.28 5.60 16.39
C LEU A 64 1.15 5.70 15.81
N SER A 65 1.78 4.59 15.40
CA SER A 65 3.11 4.61 14.75
C SER A 65 3.08 4.86 13.24
N GLY A 66 1.88 4.91 12.65
CA GLY A 66 1.71 5.01 11.19
C GLY A 66 1.78 3.67 10.46
N GLY A 67 1.71 2.54 11.17
CA GLY A 67 1.52 1.20 10.59
C GLY A 67 0.06 0.78 10.48
N LEU A 68 -0.18 -0.35 9.81
CA LEU A 68 -1.49 -0.99 9.69
C LEU A 68 -1.76 -1.94 10.86
N CYS A 69 -3.03 -2.03 11.27
CA CYS A 69 -3.51 -3.00 12.28
C CYS A 69 -3.51 -4.44 11.74
N GLN A 70 -3.88 -4.59 10.47
CA GLN A 70 -3.97 -5.84 9.72
C GLN A 70 -3.67 -5.56 8.25
N GLY A 71 -3.23 -6.58 7.49
CA GLY A 71 -2.87 -6.41 6.09
C GLY A 71 -2.84 -7.72 5.32
N ALA A 72 -2.74 -7.61 4.00
CA ALA A 72 -2.53 -8.72 3.08
C ALA A 72 -1.65 -8.22 1.93
N VAL A 73 -0.80 -9.11 1.40
CA VAL A 73 0.08 -8.77 0.28
C VAL A 73 -0.53 -9.27 -1.02
N TYR A 74 -0.65 -8.37 -1.99
CA TYR A 74 -1.17 -8.67 -3.31
C TYR A 74 -0.14 -8.34 -4.39
N GLN A 75 0.03 -9.25 -5.33
CA GLN A 75 0.82 -9.03 -6.54
C GLN A 75 -0.10 -8.71 -7.71
N SER A 76 0.20 -7.62 -8.43
CA SER A 76 -0.52 -7.30 -9.66
C SER A 76 -0.16 -8.28 -10.78
N THR A 77 -1.16 -8.73 -11.53
CA THR A 77 -0.98 -9.63 -12.69
C THR A 77 -0.96 -8.90 -14.02
N GLU A 78 -1.29 -7.61 -14.01
CA GLU A 78 -1.29 -6.71 -15.15
C GLU A 78 -0.93 -5.30 -14.67
N GLU A 79 -0.80 -4.36 -15.62
CA GLU A 79 -0.59 -2.94 -15.29
C GLU A 79 -1.81 -2.36 -14.55
N VAL A 80 -1.58 -1.70 -13.42
CA VAL A 80 -2.63 -1.06 -12.62
C VAL A 80 -2.23 0.36 -12.28
N THR A 81 -3.13 1.31 -12.54
CA THR A 81 -2.98 2.69 -12.09
C THR A 81 -3.27 2.79 -10.60
N ILE A 82 -2.31 3.35 -9.85
CA ILE A 82 -2.45 3.68 -8.43
C ILE A 82 -2.26 5.18 -8.21
N TYR A 83 -2.89 5.71 -7.17
CA TYR A 83 -2.86 7.14 -6.85
C TYR A 83 -2.12 7.35 -5.54
N ARG A 84 -1.11 8.22 -5.55
CA ARG A 84 -0.34 8.55 -4.34
C ARG A 84 -1.17 9.41 -3.40
N ALA A 85 -1.23 9.02 -2.13
CA ALA A 85 -1.80 9.86 -1.09
C ALA A 85 -0.76 10.93 -0.69
N TRP A 86 -0.95 12.16 -1.18
CA TRP A 86 -0.07 13.28 -0.89
C TRP A 86 -0.86 14.41 -0.21
N ASN A 87 -0.29 14.94 0.86
CA ASN A 87 -0.78 16.13 1.53
C ASN A 87 0.13 17.32 1.21
N SER A 88 -0.38 18.33 0.49
CA SER A 88 0.39 19.52 0.13
C SER A 88 0.91 20.32 1.33
N THR A 89 0.25 20.22 2.49
CA THR A 89 0.73 20.87 3.73
C THR A 89 1.84 20.09 4.43
N ASN A 90 2.13 18.87 3.98
CA ASN A 90 3.28 18.08 4.41
C ASN A 90 4.02 17.59 3.16
N PRO A 91 4.95 18.40 2.59
CA PRO A 91 5.65 18.07 1.35
C PRO A 91 6.34 16.70 1.39
N SER A 92 6.85 16.28 2.55
CA SER A 92 7.50 14.98 2.72
C SER A 92 6.59 13.78 2.44
N SER A 93 5.26 13.96 2.58
CA SER A 93 4.28 12.90 2.30
C SER A 93 4.25 12.46 0.84
N GLN A 94 4.82 13.23 -0.09
CA GLN A 94 4.99 12.82 -1.48
C GLN A 94 5.92 11.60 -1.65
N PHE A 95 6.69 11.25 -0.61
CA PHE A 95 7.58 10.09 -0.60
C PHE A 95 7.08 8.96 0.31
N GLY A 96 5.92 9.11 0.95
CA GLY A 96 5.37 8.10 1.86
C GLY A 96 4.89 6.82 1.17
N SER A 97 4.57 5.80 1.95
CA SER A 97 4.16 4.47 1.45
C SER A 97 2.65 4.33 1.18
N TRP A 98 1.91 5.44 1.19
CA TRP A 98 0.44 5.44 1.12
C TRP A 98 -0.10 5.67 -0.29
N TRP A 99 -0.91 4.72 -0.76
CA TRP A 99 -1.47 4.69 -2.11
C TRP A 99 -2.94 4.28 -2.08
N ALA A 100 -3.68 4.67 -3.12
CA ALA A 100 -5.08 4.31 -3.33
C ALA A 100 -5.29 3.68 -4.72
N LEU A 101 -6.19 2.70 -4.81
CA LEU A 101 -6.57 2.06 -6.07
C LEU A 101 -7.64 2.85 -6.85
N ALA A 102 -8.18 3.90 -6.27
CA ALA A 102 -9.15 4.78 -6.91
C ALA A 102 -8.69 6.23 -6.74
N LYS A 103 -8.94 7.05 -7.76
CA LYS A 103 -8.65 8.47 -7.69
C LYS A 103 -9.50 9.08 -6.56
N PRO A 104 -8.90 9.79 -5.59
CA PRO A 104 -9.69 10.51 -4.61
C PRO A 104 -10.48 11.61 -5.35
N GLU A 105 -11.80 11.61 -5.14
CA GLU A 105 -12.73 12.60 -5.70
C GLU A 105 -13.30 13.48 -4.59
N GLY A 106 -13.65 14.72 -4.92
CA GLY A 106 -14.20 15.70 -3.98
C GLY A 106 -13.14 16.55 -3.24
N LYS A 107 -13.58 17.34 -2.27
CA LYS A 107 -12.66 18.16 -1.45
C LYS A 107 -11.90 17.25 -0.50
N THR A 108 -10.64 17.58 -0.20
CA THR A 108 -9.82 16.86 0.80
C THR A 108 -10.55 16.66 2.13
N ALA A 109 -11.37 17.64 2.54
CA ALA A 109 -12.20 17.56 3.73
C ALA A 109 -13.24 16.43 3.66
N ASP A 110 -13.83 16.16 2.49
CA ASP A 110 -14.83 15.11 2.33
C ASP A 110 -14.19 13.72 2.27
N TYR A 111 -12.99 13.61 1.71
CA TYR A 111 -12.17 12.39 1.78
C TYR A 111 -11.84 12.02 3.24
N ARG A 112 -11.46 13.01 4.06
CA ARG A 112 -11.11 12.79 5.48
C ARG A 112 -12.29 12.46 6.40
N LYS A 113 -13.55 12.67 5.97
CA LYS A 113 -14.73 12.23 6.72
C LYS A 113 -14.96 10.71 6.67
N ARG A 114 -14.29 10.01 5.74
CA ARG A 114 -14.45 8.57 5.50
C ARG A 114 -13.26 7.75 6.05
N LEU A 115 -12.31 8.42 6.71
CA LEU A 115 -11.22 7.83 7.50
C LEU A 115 -11.63 7.82 8.97
#